data_AF-A0A7S3AIK7-F1
#
_entry.id   AF-A0A7S3AIK7-F1
#
_cell.length_a   1.000
_cell.length_b   1.000
_cell.length_c   1.000
_cell.angle_alpha   90.00
_cell.angle_beta   90.00
_cell.angle_gamma   90.00
#
_symmetry.space_group_name_H-M   'P 1'
#
loop_
_entity.id
_entity.type
_entity.pdbx_description
1 polymer ?
#
loop_
_entity_poly.entity_id
_entity_poly.type
_entity_poly.pdbx_seq_one_letter_code
_entity_poly.pdbx_strand_id
1 'polypeptide(L)'
;KFAPSKESFGTLSGNDEGVFGWLSANFLLNTDADRKTPPAFAALGALDLGGGSTQITMPAPAGTLDAVSVPLPAGRPSTSVFTHSHLGFGNKQVLGALTSHEASACLSAGATARWEPSNNSMGARSLTGRGNFIVCEQGIRRVLLGFDKRNQPDAKAKHFVAMSLFYYSINFAQLAGHLPKTSPLSISMLRTAAKNLCAESDGSLRRMVGKDPLTPEDAISWRCFDLVYATRLLVDGYGFSTESESIEFLGDVHGVEVEWTLGALLHDLFSKPPPPAASPRTASSSKPAVSSPADKALAAFLLLMLCMLFWCMRANAANTKTRYQSV
;
A
#
# COMPACT_ATOMS: atom_id res chain seq x y z
N LYS A 1 -25.71 -16.92 -3.89
CA LYS A 1 -25.20 -17.54 -2.65
C LYS A 1 -23.72 -17.82 -2.86
N PHE A 2 -22.85 -17.33 -1.97
CA PHE A 2 -21.45 -17.79 -1.96
C PHE A 2 -21.46 -19.28 -1.59
N ALA A 3 -20.73 -20.11 -2.34
CA ALA A 3 -20.62 -21.55 -2.12
C ALA A 3 -19.12 -21.92 -2.03
N PRO A 4 -18.48 -21.62 -0.89
CA PRO A 4 -17.06 -21.89 -0.73
C PRO A 4 -16.79 -23.39 -0.78
N SER A 5 -15.68 -23.76 -1.41
CA SER A 5 -15.17 -25.13 -1.49
C SER A 5 -13.79 -25.21 -0.81
N LYS A 6 -13.20 -26.41 -0.69
CA LYS A 6 -11.85 -26.54 -0.13
C LYS A 6 -10.82 -25.75 -0.94
N GLU A 7 -11.01 -25.66 -2.24
CA GLU A 7 -10.18 -24.88 -3.16
C GLU A 7 -10.32 -23.36 -2.96
N SER A 8 -11.32 -22.91 -2.19
CA SER A 8 -11.50 -21.49 -1.83
C SER A 8 -10.59 -21.04 -0.68
N PHE A 9 -9.82 -21.95 -0.07
CA PHE A 9 -8.94 -21.66 1.06
C PHE A 9 -7.54 -22.24 0.80
N GLY A 10 -6.51 -21.44 1.08
CA GLY A 10 -5.13 -21.86 0.94
C GLY A 10 -4.17 -20.80 1.45
N THR A 11 -2.90 -21.16 1.52
CA THR A 11 -1.82 -20.19 1.74
C THR A 11 -1.41 -19.62 0.40
N LEU A 12 -1.37 -18.30 0.31
CA LEU A 12 -0.90 -17.60 -0.87
C LEU A 12 0.62 -17.78 -1.02
N SER A 13 1.10 -18.09 -2.23
CA SER A 13 2.54 -18.07 -2.46
C SER A 13 3.04 -16.63 -2.45
N GLY A 14 4.28 -16.39 -2.02
CA GLY A 14 4.81 -15.03 -1.97
C GLY A 14 4.88 -14.35 -3.35
N ASN A 15 5.04 -15.13 -4.43
CA ASN A 15 5.01 -14.59 -5.80
C ASN A 15 3.59 -14.22 -6.23
N ASP A 16 2.57 -15.00 -5.83
CA ASP A 16 1.17 -14.63 -6.08
C ASP A 16 0.80 -13.36 -5.31
N GLU A 17 1.24 -13.23 -4.05
CA GLU A 17 1.10 -11.99 -3.26
C GLU A 17 1.70 -10.79 -4.01
N GLY A 18 2.91 -10.94 -4.55
CA GLY A 18 3.57 -9.92 -5.35
C GLY A 18 2.82 -9.57 -6.65
N VAL A 19 2.29 -10.56 -7.38
CA VAL A 19 1.52 -10.35 -8.61
C VAL A 19 0.20 -9.66 -8.31
N PHE A 20 -0.47 -10.07 -7.24
CA PHE A 20 -1.75 -9.51 -6.85
C PHE A 20 -1.61 -8.07 -6.34
N GLY A 21 -0.62 -7.78 -5.48
CA GLY A 21 -0.34 -6.40 -5.06
C GLY A 21 -0.03 -5.48 -6.25
N TRP A 22 0.74 -5.98 -7.22
CA TRP A 22 1.01 -5.26 -8.48
C TRP A 22 -0.25 -5.00 -9.31
N LEU A 23 -1.14 -5.99 -9.42
CA LEU A 23 -2.39 -5.85 -10.16
C LEU A 23 -3.33 -4.83 -9.49
N SER A 24 -3.43 -4.85 -8.14
CA SER A 24 -4.16 -3.85 -7.37
C SER A 24 -3.66 -2.44 -7.66
N ALA A 25 -2.35 -2.21 -7.54
CA ALA A 25 -1.75 -0.90 -7.74
C ALA A 25 -1.98 -0.38 -9.17
N ASN A 26 -1.74 -1.22 -10.18
CA ASN A 26 -1.95 -0.83 -11.58
C ASN A 26 -3.43 -0.59 -11.90
N PHE A 27 -4.33 -1.39 -11.34
CA PHE A 27 -5.77 -1.20 -11.53
C PHE A 27 -6.22 0.12 -10.91
N LEU A 28 -5.98 0.31 -9.61
CA LEU A 28 -6.44 1.48 -8.86
C LEU A 28 -5.93 2.79 -9.47
N LEU A 29 -4.63 2.87 -9.77
CA LEU A 29 -4.04 4.08 -10.33
C LEU A 29 -4.43 4.35 -11.79
N ASN A 30 -4.78 3.31 -12.56
CA ASN A 30 -5.29 3.49 -13.92
C ASN A 30 -6.78 3.90 -13.94
N THR A 31 -7.54 3.54 -12.90
CA THR A 31 -8.96 3.89 -12.73
C THR A 31 -9.20 5.10 -11.85
N ASP A 32 -8.15 5.74 -11.34
CA ASP A 32 -8.22 6.93 -10.50
C ASP A 32 -8.70 8.14 -11.32
N ALA A 33 -9.94 8.58 -11.05
CA ALA A 33 -10.57 9.71 -11.76
C ALA A 33 -9.93 11.07 -11.44
N ASP A 34 -9.25 11.22 -10.30
CA ASP A 34 -8.62 12.47 -9.87
C ASP A 34 -7.20 12.62 -10.45
N ARG A 35 -6.64 11.53 -10.98
CA ARG A 35 -5.31 11.52 -11.60
C ARG A 35 -5.38 12.09 -13.01
N LYS A 36 -4.90 13.32 -13.19
CA LYS A 36 -4.88 14.03 -14.50
C LYS A 36 -4.18 13.23 -15.61
N THR A 37 -3.14 12.49 -15.25
CA THR A 37 -2.33 11.65 -16.17
C THR A 37 -2.17 10.26 -15.55
N PRO A 38 -3.14 9.35 -15.75
CA PRO A 38 -3.01 7.99 -15.24
C PRO A 38 -1.84 7.29 -15.93
N PRO A 39 -1.06 6.47 -15.21
CA PRO A 39 0.00 5.67 -15.81
C PRO A 39 -0.60 4.68 -16.81
N ALA A 40 0.16 4.35 -17.86
CA ALA A 40 -0.22 3.26 -18.75
C ALA A 40 -0.37 1.97 -17.92
N PHE A 41 -1.44 1.22 -18.17
CA PHE A 41 -1.67 -0.04 -17.46
C PHE A 41 -0.46 -0.96 -17.63
N ALA A 42 0.00 -1.56 -16.53
CA ALA A 42 1.19 -2.41 -16.47
C ALA A 42 2.53 -1.68 -16.73
N ALA A 43 2.59 -0.35 -16.59
CA ALA A 43 3.85 0.40 -16.67
C ALA A 43 4.55 0.54 -15.30
N LEU A 44 3.81 0.36 -14.20
CA LEU A 44 4.33 0.51 -12.85
C LEU A 44 4.91 -0.81 -12.34
N GLY A 45 5.93 -0.72 -11.49
CA GLY A 45 6.28 -1.78 -10.55
C GLY A 45 5.54 -1.62 -9.22
N ALA A 46 5.58 -2.66 -8.40
CA ALA A 46 5.02 -2.69 -7.06
C ALA A 46 6.03 -3.29 -6.09
N LEU A 47 6.11 -2.70 -4.91
CA LEU A 47 6.90 -3.15 -3.77
C LEU A 47 5.96 -3.36 -2.58
N ASP A 48 6.05 -4.53 -1.96
CA ASP A 48 5.30 -4.85 -0.75
C ASP A 48 6.30 -5.25 0.34
N LEU A 49 6.10 -4.72 1.54
CA LEU A 49 6.90 -5.06 2.71
C LEU A 49 5.99 -5.56 3.84
N GLY A 50 5.91 -6.88 3.93
CA GLY A 50 5.23 -7.59 5.01
C GLY A 50 6.13 -7.94 6.19
N GLY A 51 5.58 -8.76 7.09
CA GLY A 51 6.28 -9.20 8.30
C GLY A 51 7.29 -10.34 8.06
N GLY A 52 6.94 -11.29 7.19
CA GLY A 52 7.74 -12.49 6.88
C GLY A 52 8.59 -12.39 5.61
N SER A 53 8.12 -11.60 4.64
CA SER A 53 8.73 -11.43 3.32
C SER A 53 8.57 -10.00 2.84
N THR A 54 9.24 -9.69 1.73
CA THR A 54 9.01 -8.50 0.92
C THR A 54 9.00 -8.92 -0.54
N GLN A 55 8.21 -8.25 -1.36
CA GLN A 55 7.96 -8.60 -2.74
C GLN A 55 8.35 -7.44 -3.64
N ILE A 56 8.89 -7.78 -4.80
CA ILE A 56 9.05 -6.87 -5.93
C ILE A 56 8.39 -7.49 -7.15
N THR A 57 7.50 -6.73 -7.79
CA THR A 57 6.88 -7.11 -9.06
C THR A 57 6.98 -5.97 -10.04
N MET A 58 7.42 -6.23 -11.27
CA MET A 58 7.62 -5.18 -12.27
C MET A 58 7.44 -5.73 -13.69
N PRO A 59 7.20 -4.88 -14.69
CA PRO A 59 7.08 -5.31 -16.08
C PRO A 59 8.35 -6.06 -16.52
N ALA A 60 8.18 -7.27 -17.07
CA ALA A 60 9.31 -8.11 -17.48
C ALA A 60 9.88 -7.64 -18.83
N PRO A 61 11.17 -7.30 -18.93
CA PRO A 61 11.84 -7.17 -20.22
C PRO A 61 11.77 -8.48 -21.02
N ALA A 62 11.86 -8.37 -22.35
CA ALA A 62 11.92 -9.54 -23.23
C ALA A 62 13.11 -10.45 -22.84
N GLY A 63 12.85 -11.75 -22.73
CA GLY A 63 13.87 -12.73 -22.32
C GLY A 63 14.04 -12.91 -20.81
N THR A 64 13.22 -12.27 -19.98
CA THR A 64 13.17 -12.57 -18.53
C THR A 64 12.75 -14.03 -18.32
N LEU A 65 13.63 -14.85 -17.74
CA LEU A 65 13.45 -16.29 -17.60
C LEU A 65 12.25 -16.66 -16.73
N ASP A 66 12.08 -15.94 -15.61
CA ASP A 66 11.08 -16.24 -14.57
C ASP A 66 9.85 -15.32 -14.68
N ALA A 67 9.48 -14.93 -15.91
CA ALA A 67 8.34 -14.04 -16.13
C ALA A 67 7.00 -14.78 -15.95
N VAL A 68 6.07 -14.16 -15.24
CA VAL A 68 4.72 -14.66 -15.00
C VAL A 68 3.75 -13.92 -15.92
N SER A 69 2.88 -14.66 -16.62
CA SER A 69 1.81 -14.07 -17.43
C SER A 69 0.62 -13.70 -16.52
N VAL A 70 0.20 -12.44 -16.58
CA VAL A 70 -0.87 -11.88 -15.75
C VAL A 70 -2.03 -11.45 -16.66
N PRO A 71 -3.26 -11.93 -16.40
CA PRO A 71 -4.44 -11.53 -17.15
C PRO A 71 -4.82 -10.07 -16.84
N LEU A 72 -5.28 -9.36 -17.86
CA LEU A 72 -5.69 -7.96 -17.78
C LEU A 72 -7.20 -7.80 -18.04
N PRO A 73 -7.81 -6.66 -17.72
CA PRO A 73 -9.23 -6.42 -17.99
C PRO A 73 -9.63 -6.72 -19.44
N ALA A 74 -10.88 -7.14 -19.63
CA ALA A 74 -11.42 -7.58 -20.91
C ALA A 74 -11.09 -6.61 -22.06
N GLY A 75 -10.57 -7.16 -23.16
CA GLY A 75 -10.11 -6.40 -24.33
C GLY A 75 -8.63 -6.03 -24.32
N ARG A 76 -7.88 -6.34 -23.24
CA ARG A 76 -6.42 -6.22 -23.20
C ARG A 76 -5.76 -7.60 -23.24
N PRO A 77 -4.66 -7.78 -23.99
CA PRO A 77 -3.87 -9.00 -23.91
C PRO A 77 -3.25 -9.13 -22.51
N SER A 78 -3.00 -10.37 -22.09
CA SER A 78 -2.21 -10.63 -20.89
C SER A 78 -0.82 -10.02 -21.02
N THR A 79 -0.22 -9.65 -19.90
CA THR A 79 1.13 -9.07 -19.85
C THR A 79 2.08 -9.94 -19.06
N SER A 80 3.38 -9.77 -19.26
CA SER A 80 4.41 -10.52 -18.53
C SER A 80 5.07 -9.64 -17.48
N VAL A 81 5.15 -10.14 -16.25
CA VAL A 81 5.81 -9.46 -15.13
C VAL A 81 6.91 -10.33 -14.54
N PHE A 82 7.98 -9.69 -14.08
CA PHE A 82 8.91 -10.31 -13.14
C PHE A 82 8.30 -10.17 -11.75
N THR A 83 8.32 -11.24 -10.96
CA THR A 83 7.93 -11.19 -9.55
C THR A 83 8.88 -12.02 -8.71
N HIS A 84 9.21 -11.54 -7.52
CA HIS A 84 9.94 -12.33 -6.55
C HIS A 84 9.56 -11.95 -5.12
N SER A 85 9.41 -12.98 -4.28
CA SER A 85 9.24 -12.85 -2.83
C SER A 85 10.50 -13.24 -2.09
N HIS A 86 11.09 -12.28 -1.37
CA HIS A 86 12.24 -12.47 -0.52
C HIS A 86 11.80 -12.91 0.88
N LEU A 87 11.51 -14.22 1.02
CA LEU A 87 11.19 -14.82 2.32
C LEU A 87 12.37 -14.64 3.30
N GLY A 88 12.08 -14.27 4.54
CA GLY A 88 13.09 -13.94 5.55
C GLY A 88 13.52 -12.48 5.55
N PHE A 89 13.03 -11.67 4.60
CA PHE A 89 13.29 -10.24 4.50
C PHE A 89 12.05 -9.38 4.78
N GLY A 90 11.02 -9.94 5.41
CA GLY A 90 10.00 -9.12 6.06
C GLY A 90 10.55 -8.42 7.31
N ASN A 91 9.90 -7.34 7.76
CA ASN A 91 10.46 -6.50 8.82
C ASN A 91 10.65 -7.26 10.16
N LYS A 92 9.75 -8.18 10.50
CA LYS A 92 9.88 -8.99 11.74
C LYS A 92 11.07 -9.95 11.65
N GLN A 93 11.30 -10.55 10.48
CA GLN A 93 12.44 -11.45 10.25
C GLN A 93 13.77 -10.70 10.31
N VAL A 94 13.85 -9.54 9.68
CA VAL A 94 15.06 -8.69 9.74
C VAL A 94 15.31 -8.19 11.15
N LEU A 95 14.26 -7.77 11.88
CA LEU A 95 14.40 -7.36 13.28
C LEU A 95 14.95 -8.50 14.15
N GLY A 96 14.45 -9.73 13.96
CA GLY A 96 14.95 -10.92 14.66
C GLY A 96 16.38 -11.32 14.28
N ALA A 97 16.83 -10.97 13.06
CA ALA A 97 18.20 -11.25 12.60
C ALA A 97 19.26 -10.25 13.10
N LEU A 98 18.83 -9.17 13.75
CA LEU A 98 19.74 -8.25 14.43
C LEU A 98 20.35 -8.90 15.69
N THR A 99 21.51 -8.42 16.12
CA THR A 99 22.00 -8.70 17.47
C THR A 99 21.21 -7.88 18.49
N SER A 100 21.26 -8.23 19.76
CA SER A 100 20.60 -7.42 20.81
C SER A 100 21.12 -5.98 20.86
N HIS A 101 22.40 -5.75 20.51
CA HIS A 101 22.98 -4.42 20.45
C HIS A 101 22.40 -3.59 19.30
N GLU A 102 22.29 -4.19 18.11
CA GLU A 102 21.72 -3.54 16.92
C GLU A 102 20.21 -3.31 17.07
N ALA A 103 19.46 -4.30 17.58
CA ALA A 103 18.03 -4.15 17.84
C ALA A 103 17.75 -3.07 18.90
N SER A 104 18.56 -3.02 19.98
CA SER A 104 18.50 -1.96 20.99
C SER A 104 18.80 -0.58 20.37
N ALA A 105 19.72 -0.49 19.41
CA ALA A 105 20.00 0.74 18.68
C ALA A 105 18.82 1.20 17.80
N CYS A 106 18.07 0.26 17.22
CA CYS A 106 16.90 0.57 16.39
C CYS A 106 15.62 0.90 17.19
N LEU A 107 15.59 0.55 18.48
CA LEU A 107 14.48 0.87 19.39
C LEU A 107 14.67 2.28 19.97
N SER A 108 13.58 3.07 20.03
CA SER A 108 13.59 4.45 20.52
C SER A 108 14.23 4.59 21.90
N ALA A 109 14.96 5.69 22.12
CA ALA A 109 15.75 5.85 23.33
C ALA A 109 14.87 5.87 24.59
N GLY A 110 15.16 4.99 25.55
CA GLY A 110 14.41 4.84 26.80
C GLY A 110 13.18 3.91 26.72
N ALA A 111 12.82 3.41 25.55
CA ALA A 111 11.76 2.40 25.44
C ALA A 111 12.21 1.08 26.05
N THR A 112 11.23 0.28 26.51
CA THR A 112 11.44 -1.13 26.83
C THR A 112 10.54 -1.96 25.94
N ALA A 113 11.10 -2.95 25.23
CA ALA A 113 10.34 -3.82 24.34
C ALA A 113 10.82 -5.26 24.42
N ARG A 114 9.90 -6.20 24.22
CA ARG A 114 10.22 -7.62 24.01
C ARG A 114 10.68 -7.79 22.57
N TRP A 115 11.86 -8.37 22.41
CA TRP A 115 12.48 -8.66 21.12
C TRP A 115 12.85 -10.14 21.06
N GLU A 116 12.58 -10.77 19.92
CA GLU A 116 12.83 -12.20 19.72
C GLU A 116 13.88 -12.40 18.62
N PRO A 117 15.06 -12.98 18.94
CA PRO A 117 16.06 -13.32 17.93
C PRO A 117 15.56 -14.44 17.02
N SER A 118 15.99 -14.42 15.75
CA SER A 118 15.68 -15.48 14.79
C SER A 118 16.23 -16.86 15.19
N ASN A 119 17.23 -16.88 16.06
CA ASN A 119 17.68 -18.13 16.68
C ASN A 119 16.76 -18.52 17.85
N ASN A 120 15.80 -19.39 17.55
CA ASN A 120 14.76 -19.89 18.48
C ASN A 120 15.30 -20.49 19.79
N SER A 121 16.58 -20.86 19.87
CA SER A 121 17.19 -21.38 21.10
C SER A 121 17.47 -20.32 22.17
N MET A 122 17.48 -19.04 21.81
CA MET A 122 17.80 -17.95 22.74
C MET A 122 16.58 -17.36 23.47
N GLY A 123 15.37 -17.66 22.99
CA GLY A 123 14.11 -17.10 23.50
C GLY A 123 14.01 -15.57 23.37
N ALA A 124 12.82 -15.03 23.59
CA ALA A 124 12.61 -13.59 23.57
C ALA A 124 13.24 -12.90 24.81
N ARG A 125 13.77 -11.70 24.59
CA ARG A 125 14.52 -10.90 25.57
C ARG A 125 13.91 -9.51 25.70
N SER A 126 14.06 -8.91 26.87
CA SER A 126 13.74 -7.50 27.07
C SER A 126 14.91 -6.63 26.62
N LEU A 127 14.65 -5.65 25.77
CA LEU A 127 15.63 -4.65 25.35
C LEU A 127 15.29 -3.29 25.93
N THR A 128 16.32 -2.51 26.23
CA THR A 128 16.21 -1.06 26.46
C THR A 128 16.67 -0.35 25.20
N GLY A 129 15.85 0.55 24.67
CA GLY A 129 16.13 1.26 23.43
C GLY A 129 17.18 2.35 23.60
N ARG A 130 18.00 2.53 22.57
CA ARG A 130 19.13 3.47 22.52
C ARG A 130 19.00 4.53 21.44
N GLY A 131 18.13 4.37 20.45
CA GLY A 131 17.93 5.36 19.38
C GLY A 131 19.22 5.73 18.64
N ASN A 132 20.05 4.75 18.27
CA ASN A 132 21.32 5.01 17.58
C ASN A 132 21.19 4.63 16.10
N PHE A 133 20.94 5.65 15.27
CA PHE A 133 20.78 5.50 13.82
C PHE A 133 21.96 4.77 13.16
N ILE A 134 23.21 5.10 13.52
CA ILE A 134 24.40 4.55 12.86
C ILE A 134 24.49 3.04 13.12
N VAL A 135 24.35 2.62 14.37
CA VAL A 135 24.41 1.20 14.75
C VAL A 135 23.21 0.44 14.18
N CYS A 136 22.01 1.04 14.19
CA CYS A 136 20.84 0.45 13.58
C CYS A 136 21.02 0.22 12.06
N GLU A 137 21.46 1.25 11.33
CA GLU A 137 21.69 1.19 9.89
C GLU A 137 22.76 0.15 9.55
N GLN A 138 23.85 0.08 10.32
CA GLN A 138 24.90 -0.93 10.14
C GLN A 138 24.39 -2.36 10.35
N GLY A 139 23.58 -2.60 11.39
CA GLY A 139 23.01 -3.92 11.64
C GLY A 139 22.06 -4.36 10.53
N ILE A 140 21.22 -3.46 10.03
CA ILE A 140 20.34 -3.73 8.90
C ILE A 140 21.15 -4.04 7.63
N ARG A 141 22.19 -3.24 7.33
CA ARG A 141 23.07 -3.49 6.18
C ARG A 141 23.77 -4.84 6.27
N ARG A 142 24.17 -5.25 7.47
CA ARG A 142 24.75 -6.58 7.73
C ARG A 142 23.77 -7.70 7.37
N VAL A 143 22.50 -7.58 7.75
CA VAL A 143 21.46 -8.57 7.39
C VAL A 143 21.23 -8.59 5.88
N LEU A 144 21.19 -7.42 5.25
CA LEU A 144 21.01 -7.28 3.80
C LEU A 144 22.17 -7.82 2.95
N LEU A 145 23.32 -8.16 3.53
CA LEU A 145 24.38 -8.89 2.82
C LEU A 145 23.90 -10.27 2.32
N GLY A 146 22.89 -10.84 2.97
CA GLY A 146 22.26 -12.09 2.53
C GLY A 146 21.14 -11.91 1.50
N PHE A 147 20.83 -10.68 1.08
CA PHE A 147 19.74 -10.40 0.15
C PHE A 147 20.13 -10.80 -1.28
N ASP A 148 19.56 -11.90 -1.78
CA ASP A 148 19.74 -12.36 -3.16
C ASP A 148 18.70 -11.72 -4.08
N LYS A 149 19.14 -10.84 -4.99
CA LYS A 149 18.27 -10.19 -5.99
C LYS A 149 17.81 -11.14 -7.10
N ARG A 150 18.36 -12.36 -7.18
CA ARG A 150 18.06 -13.32 -8.26
C ARG A 150 18.27 -12.66 -9.63
N ASN A 151 17.36 -12.91 -10.56
CA ASN A 151 17.33 -12.34 -11.91
C ASN A 151 16.55 -11.01 -11.98
N GLN A 152 16.47 -10.24 -10.89
CA GLN A 152 15.73 -8.98 -10.86
C GLN A 152 16.19 -8.02 -11.97
N PRO A 153 15.30 -7.55 -12.86
CA PRO A 153 15.62 -6.51 -13.83
C PRO A 153 15.99 -5.17 -13.16
N ASP A 154 16.63 -4.27 -13.91
CA ASP A 154 16.96 -2.94 -13.41
C ASP A 154 15.69 -2.13 -13.10
N ALA A 155 15.53 -1.78 -11.82
CA ALA A 155 14.39 -1.01 -11.31
C ALA A 155 14.50 0.50 -11.61
N LYS A 156 15.69 1.02 -11.95
CA LYS A 156 15.94 2.48 -12.03
C LYS A 156 15.11 3.21 -13.09
N ALA A 157 14.76 2.53 -14.19
CA ALA A 157 14.03 3.13 -15.30
C ALA A 157 12.49 3.05 -15.14
N LYS A 158 11.99 2.56 -14.01
CA LYS A 158 10.56 2.30 -13.78
C LYS A 158 10.05 3.11 -12.59
N HIS A 159 8.78 3.49 -12.69
CA HIS A 159 8.02 4.02 -11.57
C HIS A 159 7.46 2.87 -10.75
N PHE A 160 7.50 3.00 -9.42
CA PHE A 160 7.01 1.99 -8.50
C PHE A 160 5.95 2.57 -7.55
N VAL A 161 5.04 1.71 -7.14
CA VAL A 161 4.20 1.92 -5.96
C VAL A 161 4.75 1.05 -4.83
N ALA A 162 4.93 1.61 -3.64
CA ALA A 162 5.33 0.88 -2.46
C ALA A 162 4.21 0.92 -1.42
N MET A 163 3.72 -0.26 -1.03
CA MET A 163 2.56 -0.45 -0.16
C MET A 163 2.94 -1.00 1.22
N SER A 164 1.93 -1.26 2.05
CA SER A 164 2.08 -1.90 3.37
C SER A 164 3.09 -1.15 4.25
N LEU A 165 4.10 -1.82 4.84
CA LEU A 165 5.01 -1.16 5.77
C LEU A 165 5.85 -0.04 5.15
N PHE A 166 6.10 -0.07 3.84
CA PHE A 166 6.72 1.08 3.17
C PHE A 166 5.85 2.33 3.37
N TYR A 167 4.56 2.23 3.10
CA TYR A 167 3.61 3.32 3.33
C TYR A 167 3.44 3.64 4.81
N TYR A 168 3.21 2.65 5.69
CA TYR A 168 2.94 2.91 7.11
C TYR A 168 4.10 3.64 7.80
N SER A 169 5.35 3.27 7.51
CA SER A 169 6.53 3.92 8.10
C SER A 169 6.70 5.37 7.62
N ILE A 170 6.40 5.65 6.35
CA ILE A 170 6.47 6.98 5.74
C ILE A 170 5.33 7.87 6.24
N ASN A 171 4.10 7.36 6.27
CA ASN A 171 2.95 8.05 6.84
C ASN A 171 3.22 8.46 8.30
N PHE A 172 3.74 7.53 9.11
CA PHE A 172 4.13 7.84 10.49
C PHE A 172 5.18 8.96 10.55
N ALA A 173 6.23 8.89 9.72
CA ALA A 173 7.27 9.92 9.70
C ALA A 173 6.72 11.30 9.30
N GLN A 174 5.73 11.35 8.40
CA GLN A 174 5.04 12.58 8.02
C GLN A 174 4.18 13.13 9.16
N LEU A 175 3.42 12.28 9.85
CA LEU A 175 2.61 12.67 10.99
C LEU A 175 3.46 13.12 12.18
N ALA A 176 4.63 12.51 12.38
CA ALA A 176 5.61 12.89 13.39
C ALA A 176 6.39 14.18 13.01
N GLY A 177 6.21 14.72 11.80
CA GLY A 177 6.84 15.97 11.36
C GLY A 177 8.30 15.82 10.91
N HIS A 178 8.76 14.60 10.64
CA HIS A 178 10.14 14.33 10.17
C HIS A 178 10.25 14.17 8.65
N LEU A 179 9.12 14.12 7.94
CA LEU A 179 9.05 13.99 6.49
C LEU A 179 7.92 14.87 5.94
N PRO A 180 8.10 15.57 4.81
CA PRO A 180 7.03 16.37 4.24
C PRO A 180 5.93 15.48 3.65
N LYS A 181 4.70 16.00 3.63
CA LYS A 181 3.55 15.37 2.97
C LYS A 181 3.51 15.58 1.45
N THR A 182 4.52 16.25 0.90
CA THR A 182 4.63 16.54 -0.53
C THR A 182 5.21 15.35 -1.28
N SER A 183 4.83 15.23 -2.55
CA SER A 183 5.40 14.28 -3.50
C SER A 183 6.05 15.06 -4.67
N PRO A 184 7.15 14.58 -5.27
CA PRO A 184 7.85 13.33 -4.97
C PRO A 184 8.70 13.38 -3.68
N LEU A 185 9.05 12.19 -3.17
CA LEU A 185 9.97 12.00 -2.04
C LEU A 185 11.21 11.25 -2.53
N SER A 186 12.39 11.80 -2.27
CA SER A 186 13.64 11.07 -2.55
C SER A 186 14.00 10.10 -1.43
N ILE A 187 14.71 9.02 -1.75
CA ILE A 187 15.18 8.05 -0.74
C ILE A 187 16.13 8.72 0.28
N SER A 188 16.88 9.75 -0.12
CA SER A 188 17.72 10.57 0.76
C SER A 188 16.88 11.31 1.83
N MET A 189 15.69 11.82 1.46
CA MET A 189 14.75 12.40 2.42
C MET A 189 14.25 11.35 3.42
N LEU A 190 13.94 10.14 2.97
CA LEU A 190 13.53 9.03 3.85
C LEU A 190 14.63 8.68 4.84
N ARG A 191 15.88 8.61 4.39
CA ARG A 191 17.04 8.37 5.27
C ARG A 191 17.20 9.45 6.33
N THR A 192 16.99 10.72 5.95
CA THR A 192 17.05 11.85 6.88
C THR A 192 15.93 11.78 7.92
N ALA A 193 14.71 11.46 7.48
CA ALA A 193 13.58 11.23 8.39
C ALA A 193 13.83 10.04 9.33
N ALA A 194 14.43 8.95 8.84
CA ALA A 194 14.81 7.80 9.64
C ALA A 194 15.81 8.19 10.74
N LYS A 195 16.85 8.97 10.39
CA LYS A 195 17.81 9.49 11.36
C LYS A 195 17.14 10.33 12.44
N ASN A 196 16.18 11.19 12.06
CA ASN A 196 15.45 12.02 13.01
C ASN A 196 14.55 11.19 13.94
N LEU A 197 13.82 10.21 13.39
CA LEU A 197 13.01 9.27 14.19
C LEU A 197 13.86 8.47 15.18
N CYS A 198 15.06 8.05 14.79
CA CYS A 198 15.97 7.37 15.71
C CYS A 198 16.48 8.27 16.84
N ALA A 199 16.53 9.59 16.65
CA ALA A 199 16.93 10.54 17.68
C ALA A 199 15.80 10.87 18.68
N GLU A 200 14.55 10.50 18.37
CA GLU A 200 13.42 10.71 19.27
C GLU A 200 13.48 9.77 20.49
N SER A 201 13.12 10.30 21.66
CA SER A 201 12.92 9.50 22.85
C SER A 201 11.59 8.76 22.82
N ASP A 202 11.48 7.68 23.58
CA ASP A 202 10.22 6.94 23.69
C ASP A 202 9.07 7.85 24.17
N GLY A 203 9.31 8.67 25.20
CA GLY A 203 8.30 9.61 25.68
C GLY A 203 7.85 10.64 24.63
N SER A 204 8.73 10.97 23.67
CA SER A 204 8.38 11.82 22.54
C SER A 204 7.48 11.11 21.55
N LEU A 205 7.88 9.92 21.10
CA LEU A 205 7.12 9.12 20.14
C LEU A 205 5.79 8.63 20.71
N ARG A 206 5.69 8.34 22.01
CA ARG A 206 4.45 7.97 22.70
C ARG A 206 3.37 9.06 22.62
N ARG A 207 3.72 10.32 22.34
CA ARG A 207 2.72 11.37 22.04
C ARG A 207 1.98 11.12 20.72
N MET A 208 2.41 10.14 19.92
CA MET A 208 1.74 9.70 18.68
C MET A 208 0.72 8.58 18.91
N VAL A 209 0.59 8.04 20.13
CA VAL A 209 -0.44 7.04 20.46
C VAL A 209 -1.82 7.59 20.08
N GLY A 210 -2.56 6.82 19.27
CA GLY A 210 -3.89 7.17 18.78
C GLY A 210 -3.94 8.25 17.69
N LYS A 211 -2.79 8.82 17.27
CA LYS A 211 -2.74 9.82 16.19
C LYS A 211 -2.56 9.22 14.81
N ASP A 212 -1.96 8.04 14.72
CA ASP A 212 -1.86 7.27 13.50
C ASP A 212 -2.63 5.95 13.66
N PRO A 213 -3.81 5.81 13.03
CA PRO A 213 -4.62 4.59 13.14
C PRO A 213 -3.95 3.37 12.50
N LEU A 214 -2.91 3.57 11.69
CA LEU A 214 -2.18 2.51 11.00
C LEU A 214 -0.97 2.00 11.79
N THR A 215 -0.67 2.61 12.94
CA THR A 215 0.44 2.22 13.81
C THR A 215 -0.08 1.70 15.14
N PRO A 216 0.01 0.38 15.39
CA PRO A 216 -0.20 -0.18 16.72
C PRO A 216 0.71 0.46 17.77
N GLU A 217 0.24 0.61 18.99
CA GLU A 217 0.98 1.30 20.06
C GLU A 217 2.35 0.67 20.34
N ASP A 218 2.44 -0.66 20.30
CA ASP A 218 3.69 -1.40 20.51
C ASP A 218 4.69 -1.26 19.35
N ALA A 219 4.23 -0.84 18.17
CA ALA A 219 5.07 -0.58 17.00
C ALA A 219 5.65 0.84 16.96
N ILE A 220 5.09 1.80 17.73
CA ILE A 220 5.52 3.21 17.72
C ILE A 220 7.02 3.33 18.02
N SER A 221 7.50 2.65 19.06
CA SER A 221 8.91 2.69 19.49
C SER A 221 9.87 2.06 18.47
N TRP A 222 9.36 1.30 17.50
CA TRP A 222 10.11 0.65 16.43
C TRP A 222 10.12 1.43 15.10
N ARG A 223 9.53 2.63 15.04
CA ARG A 223 9.48 3.41 13.79
C ARG A 223 10.85 3.88 13.29
N CYS A 224 11.86 3.97 14.17
CA CYS A 224 13.26 4.08 13.77
C CYS A 224 13.70 2.86 12.96
N PHE A 225 13.52 1.64 13.49
CA PHE A 225 13.82 0.39 12.78
C PHE A 225 13.12 0.33 11.41
N ASP A 226 11.79 0.51 11.39
CA ASP A 226 11.00 0.32 10.17
C ASP A 226 11.47 1.23 9.03
N LEU A 227 11.68 2.53 9.31
CA LEU A 227 12.06 3.48 8.26
C LEU A 227 13.53 3.33 7.85
N VAL A 228 14.43 3.00 8.77
CA VAL A 228 15.82 2.63 8.40
C VAL A 228 15.80 1.40 7.52
N TYR A 229 15.01 0.37 7.87
CA TYR A 229 14.94 -0.86 7.11
C TYR A 229 14.35 -0.64 5.72
N ALA A 230 13.20 0.02 5.61
CA ALA A 230 12.58 0.38 4.34
C ALA A 230 13.57 1.13 3.43
N THR A 231 14.26 2.15 3.96
CA THR A 231 15.25 2.94 3.20
C THR A 231 16.41 2.08 2.70
N ARG A 232 16.98 1.22 3.57
CA ARG A 232 18.10 0.34 3.21
C ARG A 232 17.68 -0.77 2.24
N LEU A 233 16.48 -1.31 2.39
CA LEU A 233 15.93 -2.32 1.49
C LEU A 233 15.77 -1.75 0.07
N LEU A 234 15.30 -0.51 -0.09
CA LEU A 234 15.22 0.15 -1.41
C LEU A 234 16.60 0.28 -2.06
N VAL A 235 17.62 0.72 -1.32
CA VAL A 235 18.95 0.98 -1.88
C VAL A 235 19.78 -0.30 -2.01
N ASP A 236 20.04 -0.96 -0.89
CA ASP A 236 20.96 -2.09 -0.82
C ASP A 236 20.28 -3.37 -1.37
N GLY A 237 18.99 -3.56 -1.07
CA GLY A 237 18.19 -4.69 -1.57
C GLY A 237 17.75 -4.54 -3.02
N TYR A 238 16.90 -3.57 -3.35
CA TYR A 238 16.33 -3.43 -4.69
C TYR A 238 17.18 -2.65 -5.69
N GLY A 239 18.20 -1.91 -5.24
CA GLY A 239 19.17 -1.24 -6.11
C GLY A 239 18.77 0.15 -6.60
N PHE A 240 17.81 0.80 -5.95
CA PHE A 240 17.47 2.20 -6.24
C PHE A 240 18.61 3.15 -5.86
N SER A 241 18.73 4.26 -6.59
CA SER A 241 19.62 5.37 -6.23
C SER A 241 19.09 6.11 -5.01
N THR A 242 19.96 6.69 -4.18
CA THR A 242 19.54 7.54 -3.04
C THR A 242 18.73 8.76 -3.47
N GLU A 243 18.95 9.23 -4.70
CA GLU A 243 18.22 10.38 -5.27
C GLU A 243 16.99 9.94 -6.07
N SER A 244 16.62 8.66 -6.05
CA SER A 244 15.43 8.18 -6.74
C SER A 244 14.17 8.79 -6.12
N GLU A 245 13.37 9.40 -6.98
CA GLU A 245 12.03 9.95 -6.73
C GLU A 245 10.94 9.15 -7.46
N SER A 246 11.30 7.98 -8.00
CA SER A 246 10.42 7.18 -8.86
C SER A 246 9.47 6.25 -8.09
N ILE A 247 9.36 6.42 -6.76
CA ILE A 247 8.56 5.56 -5.88
C ILE A 247 7.44 6.39 -5.24
N GLU A 248 6.20 5.98 -5.47
CA GLU A 248 5.01 6.52 -4.83
C GLU A 248 4.62 5.61 -3.66
N PHE A 249 4.44 6.16 -2.46
CA PHE A 249 4.11 5.38 -1.26
C PHE A 249 2.63 5.51 -0.97
N LEU A 250 1.86 4.44 -1.17
CA LEU A 250 0.40 4.48 -1.14
C LEU A 250 -0.16 3.44 -0.17
N GLY A 251 -1.11 3.88 0.67
CA GLY A 251 -1.93 3.01 1.50
C GLY A 251 -3.27 2.71 0.86
N ASP A 252 -3.91 3.71 0.26
CA ASP A 252 -5.19 3.58 -0.41
C ASP A 252 -5.30 4.53 -1.61
N VAL A 253 -6.26 4.23 -2.49
CA VAL A 253 -6.72 5.10 -3.57
C VAL A 253 -8.24 5.19 -3.43
N HIS A 254 -8.75 6.40 -3.13
CA HIS A 254 -10.18 6.64 -2.86
C HIS A 254 -10.76 5.75 -1.74
N GLY A 255 -9.98 5.50 -0.69
CA GLY A 255 -10.38 4.64 0.42
C GLY A 255 -10.33 3.14 0.11
N VAL A 256 -9.86 2.74 -1.07
CA VAL A 256 -9.60 1.34 -1.41
C VAL A 256 -8.11 1.06 -1.17
N GLU A 257 -7.84 0.19 -0.22
CA GLU A 257 -6.47 -0.17 0.17
C GLU A 257 -5.67 -0.76 -1.01
N VAL A 258 -4.43 -0.31 -1.16
CA VAL A 258 -3.49 -0.84 -2.14
C VAL A 258 -2.80 -2.06 -1.53
N GLU A 259 -3.46 -3.21 -1.64
CA GLU A 259 -3.01 -4.49 -1.08
C GLU A 259 -3.32 -5.65 -2.03
N TRP A 260 -2.74 -6.83 -1.79
CA TRP A 260 -2.91 -8.00 -2.66
C TRP A 260 -4.35 -8.52 -2.77
N THR A 261 -5.23 -8.22 -1.81
CA THR A 261 -6.58 -8.78 -1.75
C THR A 261 -7.46 -8.41 -2.95
N LEU A 262 -7.42 -7.13 -3.38
CA LEU A 262 -8.12 -6.68 -4.57
C LEU A 262 -7.57 -7.36 -5.83
N GLY A 263 -6.25 -7.45 -5.94
CA GLY A 263 -5.57 -8.06 -7.09
C GLY A 263 -5.87 -9.54 -7.23
N ALA A 264 -6.01 -10.28 -6.14
CA ALA A 264 -6.44 -11.68 -6.16
C ALA A 264 -7.85 -11.81 -6.77
N LEU A 265 -8.78 -10.94 -6.38
CA LEU A 265 -10.13 -10.88 -6.96
C LEU A 265 -10.07 -10.50 -8.45
N LEU A 266 -9.32 -9.46 -8.80
CA LEU A 266 -9.20 -9.01 -10.19
C LEU A 266 -8.59 -10.09 -11.07
N HIS A 267 -7.57 -10.80 -10.59
CA HIS A 267 -6.93 -11.90 -11.30
C HIS A 267 -7.93 -13.02 -11.61
N ASP A 268 -8.76 -13.43 -10.63
CA ASP A 268 -9.83 -14.42 -10.83
C ASP A 268 -10.87 -13.93 -11.85
N LEU A 269 -11.29 -12.66 -11.77
CA LEU A 269 -12.25 -12.08 -12.70
C LEU A 269 -11.71 -11.98 -14.13
N PHE A 270 -10.44 -11.63 -14.31
CA PHE A 270 -9.81 -11.46 -15.62
C PHE A 270 -9.38 -12.79 -16.26
N SER A 271 -9.22 -13.84 -15.45
CA SER A 271 -8.93 -15.20 -15.95
C SER A 271 -10.14 -15.88 -16.57
N LYS A 272 -11.36 -15.42 -16.24
CA LYS A 272 -12.59 -16.01 -16.74
C LYS A 272 -12.89 -15.48 -18.15
N PRO A 273 -13.32 -16.34 -19.10
CA PRO A 273 -13.76 -15.87 -20.40
C PRO A 273 -14.93 -14.89 -20.24
N PRO A 274 -15.05 -13.88 -21.12
CA PRO A 274 -16.19 -12.99 -21.08
C PRO A 274 -17.47 -13.82 -21.17
N PRO A 275 -18.52 -13.47 -20.40
CA PRO A 275 -19.79 -14.16 -20.50
C PRO A 275 -20.22 -14.17 -21.98
N PRO A 276 -20.79 -15.29 -22.48
CA PRO A 276 -21.26 -15.34 -23.85
C PRO A 276 -22.12 -14.13 -24.10
N ALA A 277 -21.82 -13.39 -25.17
CA ALA A 277 -22.59 -12.22 -25.56
C ALA A 277 -24.07 -12.61 -25.48
N ALA A 278 -24.83 -11.91 -24.65
CA ALA A 278 -26.26 -12.14 -24.56
C ALA A 278 -26.76 -12.11 -26.00
N SER A 279 -27.28 -13.24 -26.50
CA SER A 279 -27.87 -13.30 -27.84
C SER A 279 -28.78 -12.08 -27.94
N PRO A 280 -28.71 -11.30 -29.03
CA PRO A 280 -29.54 -10.11 -29.16
C PRO A 280 -30.95 -10.56 -28.82
N ARG A 281 -31.47 -10.10 -27.68
CA ARG A 281 -32.85 -10.36 -27.32
C ARG A 281 -33.60 -9.87 -28.53
N THR A 282 -34.22 -10.81 -29.26
CA THR A 282 -35.21 -10.46 -30.25
C THR A 282 -36.11 -9.48 -29.52
N ALA A 283 -36.17 -8.25 -30.03
CA ALA A 283 -37.04 -7.24 -29.50
C ALA A 283 -38.46 -7.79 -29.69
N SER A 284 -38.94 -8.55 -28.70
CA SER A 284 -40.36 -8.71 -28.48
C SER A 284 -40.84 -7.28 -28.28
N SER A 285 -41.64 -6.82 -29.22
CA SER A 285 -42.36 -5.57 -29.18
C SER A 285 -43.35 -5.61 -28.00
N SER A 286 -42.83 -5.54 -26.78
CA SER A 286 -43.65 -5.14 -25.64
C SER A 286 -44.02 -3.69 -25.88
N LYS A 287 -45.29 -3.49 -26.26
CA LYS A 287 -45.93 -2.18 -26.31
C LYS A 287 -45.52 -1.36 -25.08
N PRO A 288 -45.26 -0.05 -25.21
CA PRO A 288 -44.91 0.78 -24.07
C PRO A 288 -46.01 0.66 -23.01
N ALA A 289 -45.61 0.29 -21.79
CA ALA A 289 -46.50 0.26 -20.65
C ALA A 289 -47.06 1.68 -20.47
N VAL A 290 -48.37 1.81 -20.60
CA VAL A 290 -49.09 3.04 -20.29
C VAL A 290 -48.88 3.27 -18.79
N SER A 291 -48.15 4.33 -18.44
CA SER A 291 -47.91 4.72 -17.05
C SER A 291 -49.25 4.94 -16.35
N SER A 292 -49.42 4.28 -15.20
CA SER A 292 -50.63 4.43 -14.42
C SER A 292 -50.71 5.86 -13.85
N PRO A 293 -51.91 6.37 -13.51
CA PRO A 293 -52.04 7.64 -12.80
C PRO A 293 -51.23 7.70 -11.50
N ALA A 294 -51.01 6.55 -10.85
CA ALA A 294 -50.20 6.43 -9.64
C ALA A 294 -48.71 6.66 -9.90
N ASP A 295 -48.17 6.18 -11.03
CA ASP A 295 -46.76 6.39 -11.39
C ASP A 295 -46.46 7.86 -11.69
N LYS A 296 -47.43 8.56 -12.32
CA LYS A 296 -47.32 10.01 -12.58
C LYS A 296 -47.42 10.82 -11.28
N ALA A 297 -48.27 10.40 -10.35
CA ALA A 297 -48.40 11.03 -9.04
C ALA A 297 -47.11 10.86 -8.21
N LEU A 298 -46.49 9.67 -8.24
CA LEU A 298 -45.24 9.40 -7.54
C LEU A 298 -44.08 10.23 -8.11
N ALA A 299 -43.98 10.34 -9.44
CA ALA A 299 -42.97 11.17 -10.09
C ALA A 299 -43.14 12.67 -9.75
N ALA A 300 -44.37 13.18 -9.73
CA ALA A 300 -44.66 14.55 -9.34
C ALA A 300 -44.33 14.81 -7.85
N PHE A 301 -44.61 13.85 -6.97
CA PHE A 301 -44.28 13.93 -5.56
C PHE A 301 -42.76 13.95 -5.31
N LEU A 302 -42.00 13.12 -6.02
CA LEU A 302 -40.53 13.09 -5.95
C LEU A 302 -39.91 14.40 -6.48
N LEU A 303 -40.47 14.98 -7.54
CA LEU A 303 -40.05 16.29 -8.06
C LEU A 303 -40.32 17.41 -7.05
N LEU A 304 -41.48 17.42 -6.39
CA LEU A 304 -41.79 18.40 -5.35
C LEU A 304 -40.85 18.28 -4.13
N MET A 305 -40.53 17.06 -3.71
CA MET A 305 -39.55 16.80 -2.65
C MET A 305 -38.16 17.34 -3.00
N LEU A 306 -37.69 17.11 -4.23
CA LEU A 306 -36.42 17.64 -4.72
C LEU A 306 -36.42 19.17 -4.78
N CYS A 307 -37.52 19.79 -5.23
CA CYS A 307 -37.66 21.24 -5.22
C CYS A 307 -37.65 21.83 -3.80
N MET A 308 -38.32 21.19 -2.84
CA MET A 308 -38.29 21.62 -1.43
C MET A 308 -36.90 21.47 -0.81
N LEU A 309 -36.21 20.37 -1.06
CA LEU A 309 -34.82 20.17 -0.61
C LEU A 309 -33.89 21.23 -1.18
N PHE A 310 -34.03 21.56 -2.47
CA PHE A 310 -33.23 22.59 -3.12
C PHE A 310 -33.51 23.99 -2.54
N TRP A 311 -34.78 24.28 -2.21
CA TRP A 311 -35.16 25.53 -1.57
C TRP A 311 -34.64 25.63 -0.13
N CYS A 312 -34.72 24.56 0.66
CA CYS A 312 -34.12 24.49 2.00
C CYS A 312 -32.60 24.70 1.96
N MET A 313 -31.90 24.07 1.01
CA MET A 313 -30.45 24.28 0.85
C MET A 313 -30.11 25.72 0.49
N ARG A 314 -30.90 26.38 -0.37
CA ARG A 314 -30.72 27.80 -0.70
C ARG A 314 -31.03 28.73 0.47
N ALA A 315 -32.08 28.46 1.25
CA ALA A 315 -32.42 29.23 2.44
C ALA A 315 -31.33 29.11 3.53
N ASN A 316 -30.74 27.93 3.69
CA ASN A 316 -29.65 27.71 4.63
C ASN A 316 -28.35 28.44 4.20
N ALA A 317 -28.05 28.43 2.89
CA ALA A 317 -26.91 29.16 2.33
C ALA A 317 -27.03 30.69 2.46
N ALA A 318 -28.26 31.23 2.41
CA ALA A 318 -28.53 32.65 2.64
C ALA A 318 -28.30 33.05 4.11
N ASN A 319 -28.70 32.20 5.07
CA ASN A 319 -28.50 32.44 6.51
C ASN A 319 -27.02 32.37 6.94
N THR A 320 -26.20 31.54 6.27
CA THR A 320 -24.76 31.47 6.55
C THR A 320 -23.99 32.70 6.07
N LYS A 321 -24.47 33.44 5.06
CA LYS A 321 -23.83 34.69 4.59
C LYS A 321 -24.04 35.85 5.56
N THR A 322 -25.16 35.90 6.29
CA THR A 322 -25.46 36.97 7.26
C THR A 322 -24.67 36.83 8.56
N ARG A 323 -24.20 35.61 8.89
CA ARG A 323 -23.44 35.34 10.13
C ARG A 323 -21.93 35.64 10.03
N TYR A 324 -21.40 35.85 8.81
CA TYR A 324 -19.98 36.16 8.57
C TYR A 324 -19.69 37.67 8.37
N GLN A 325 -20.71 38.54 8.43
CA GLN A 325 -20.55 40.01 8.39
C GLN A 325 -20.74 40.68 9.77
N SER A 326 -20.79 39.90 10.86
CA SER A 326 -20.96 40.43 12.23
C SER A 326 -19.99 39.83 13.27
N VAL A 327 -18.81 39.37 12.82
CA VAL A 327 -17.64 39.09 13.68
C VAL A 327 -16.42 39.75 13.08
#